data_AF-A0A066TSL7-F1
#
_entry.id   AF-A0A066TSL7-F1
#
_cell.length_a   1.000
_cell.length_b   1.000
_cell.length_c   1.000
_cell.angle_alpha   90.00
_cell.angle_beta   90.00
_cell.angle_gamma   90.00
#
_symmetry.space_group_name_H-M   'P 1'
#
loop_
_entity.id
_entity.type
_entity.pdbx_description
1 polymer ?
#
loop_
_entity_poly.entity_id
_entity_poly.type
_entity_poly.pdbx_seq_one_letter_code
_entity_poly.pdbx_strand_id
1 'polypeptide(L)'
;MGDHRAEVTKVVCDTFRLDPALVEPDAPLEELGIDSKGRIKLLAALEIYYGVTIDLDRLDRFTDVASVAGVLAEARATRGSSGEARK
;
A
#
# COMPACT_ATOMS: atom_id res chain seq x y z
N MET A 1 -17.00 2.53 0.68
CA MET A 1 -15.65 2.25 0.14
C MET A 1 -14.70 2.28 1.30
N GLY A 2 -14.01 1.17 1.60
CA GLY A 2 -13.19 1.09 2.80
C GLY A 2 -11.98 2.01 2.69
N ASP A 3 -11.90 3.02 3.54
CA ASP A 3 -10.70 3.84 3.70
C ASP A 3 -9.59 3.02 4.35
N HIS A 4 -8.83 2.29 3.54
CA HIS A 4 -7.65 1.53 3.97
C HIS A 4 -6.44 2.44 4.27
N ARG A 5 -6.64 3.76 4.31
CA ARG A 5 -5.59 4.77 4.51
C ARG A 5 -4.86 4.53 5.84
N ALA A 6 -5.60 4.34 6.93
CA ALA A 6 -5.02 4.09 8.25
C ALA A 6 -4.18 2.80 8.30
N GLU A 7 -4.63 1.75 7.60
CA GLU A 7 -3.91 0.49 7.45
C GLU A 7 -2.60 0.66 6.68
N VAL A 8 -2.62 1.41 5.57
CA VAL A 8 -1.41 1.71 4.80
C VAL A 8 -0.48 2.61 5.58
N THR A 9 -0.98 3.68 6.21
CA THR A 9 -0.19 4.57 7.08
C THR A 9 0.57 3.76 8.13
N LYS A 10 -0.10 2.81 8.80
CA LYS A 10 0.54 1.96 9.80
C LYS A 10 1.70 1.14 9.21
N VAL A 11 1.52 0.55 8.03
CA VAL A 11 2.59 -0.22 7.36
C VAL A 11 3.73 0.69 6.92
N VAL A 12 3.44 1.89 6.43
CA VAL A 12 4.46 2.90 6.10
C VAL A 12 5.26 3.27 7.36
N CYS A 13 4.57 3.60 8.45
CA CYS A 13 5.21 3.95 9.72
C CYS A 13 6.10 2.82 10.24
N ASP A 14 5.63 1.58 10.18
CA ASP A 14 6.40 0.41 10.61
C ASP A 14 7.62 0.14 9.71
N THR A 15 7.43 0.23 8.38
CA THR A 15 8.46 -0.08 7.37
C THR A 15 9.58 0.96 7.34
N PHE A 16 9.22 2.24 7.50
CA PHE A 16 10.13 3.38 7.43
C PHE A 16 10.51 3.94 8.80
N ARG A 17 9.94 3.41 9.89
CA ARG A 17 10.07 3.93 11.26
C ARG A 17 9.73 5.42 11.36
N LEU A 18 8.64 5.80 10.69
CA LEU A 18 8.07 7.15 10.76
C LEU A 18 7.04 7.23 11.89
N ASP A 19 6.83 8.43 12.41
CA ASP A 19 5.79 8.67 13.41
C ASP A 19 4.42 8.81 12.70
N PRO A 20 3.38 8.06 13.11
CA PRO A 20 2.07 8.14 12.48
C PRO A 20 1.40 9.51 12.61
N ALA A 21 1.80 10.34 13.59
CA ALA A 21 1.31 11.70 13.70
C ALA A 21 1.93 12.66 12.66
N LEU A 22 3.02 12.25 12.00
CA LEU A 22 3.69 13.00 10.94
C LEU A 22 3.32 12.51 9.53
N VAL A 23 2.63 11.37 9.42
CA VAL A 23 2.24 10.80 8.11
C VAL A 23 0.88 11.32 7.70
N GLU A 24 0.90 12.32 6.82
CA GLU A 24 -0.29 12.87 6.17
C GLU A 24 -0.74 11.94 5.02
N PRO A 25 -1.98 11.42 5.02
CA PRO A 25 -2.42 10.44 4.03
C PRO A 25 -2.65 11.02 2.63
N ASP A 26 -2.87 12.32 2.54
CA ASP A 26 -3.03 13.07 1.29
C ASP A 26 -1.71 13.74 0.87
N ALA A 27 -0.63 13.59 1.64
CA ALA A 27 0.69 14.06 1.25
C ALA A 27 1.40 13.07 0.31
N PRO A 28 2.21 13.58 -0.62
CA PRO A 28 3.05 12.75 -1.47
C PRO A 28 4.07 11.96 -0.64
N LEU A 29 4.26 10.69 -1.01
CA LEU A 29 5.22 9.78 -0.39
C LEU A 29 6.66 10.34 -0.44
N GLU A 30 6.99 11.15 -1.44
CA GLU A 30 8.29 11.82 -1.57
C GLU A 30 8.57 12.80 -0.41
N GLU A 31 7.55 13.49 0.10
CA GLU A 31 7.69 14.37 1.28
C GLU A 31 7.96 13.57 2.56
N LEU A 32 7.54 12.32 2.61
CA LEU A 32 7.85 11.39 3.70
C LEU A 32 9.24 10.73 3.54
N GLY A 33 9.99 11.07 2.49
CA GLY A 33 11.29 10.47 2.18
C GLY A 33 11.20 9.08 1.51
N ILE A 34 10.06 8.78 0.88
CA ILE A 34 9.81 7.51 0.18
C ILE A 34 10.01 7.72 -1.32
N ASP A 35 11.26 7.55 -1.75
CA ASP A 35 11.65 7.58 -3.17
C ASP A 35 11.25 6.31 -3.93
N SER A 36 11.67 6.19 -5.19
CA SER A 36 11.48 5.00 -6.04
C SER A 36 11.84 3.67 -5.35
N LYS A 37 12.97 3.59 -4.63
CA LYS A 37 13.35 2.40 -3.85
C LYS A 37 12.45 2.16 -2.64
N GLY A 38 11.99 3.24 -2.00
CA GLY A 38 11.04 3.20 -0.90
C GLY A 38 9.71 2.61 -1.36
N ARG A 39 9.20 3.03 -2.52
CA ARG A 39 7.95 2.51 -3.09
C ARG A 39 8.00 1.00 -3.32
N ILE A 40 9.10 0.47 -3.88
CA ILE A 40 9.31 -0.97 -4.06
C ILE A 40 9.28 -1.69 -2.69
N LYS A 41 9.96 -1.13 -1.69
CA LYS A 41 10.00 -1.71 -0.34
C LYS A 41 8.62 -1.69 0.33
N LEU A 42 7.87 -0.61 0.15
CA LEU A 42 6.50 -0.46 0.65
C LEU A 42 5.57 -1.49 -0.01
N LEU A 43 5.66 -1.65 -1.33
CA LEU A 43 4.90 -2.66 -2.06
C LEU A 43 5.16 -4.05 -1.49
N ALA A 44 6.44 -4.44 -1.38
CA ALA A 44 6.80 -5.75 -0.82
C ALA A 44 6.32 -5.92 0.63
N ALA A 45 6.39 -4.85 1.44
CA ALA A 45 5.87 -4.87 2.81
C ALA A 45 4.35 -5.09 2.82
N LEU A 46 3.58 -4.36 2.00
CA LEU A 46 2.13 -4.53 1.88
C LEU A 46 1.75 -5.94 1.43
N GLU A 47 2.46 -6.49 0.45
CA GLU A 47 2.28 -7.87 -0.01
C GLU A 47 2.51 -8.87 1.11
N ILE A 48 3.57 -8.72 1.91
CA ILE A 48 3.86 -9.61 3.03
C ILE A 48 2.83 -9.44 4.16
N TYR A 49 2.54 -8.19 4.54
CA TYR A 49 1.65 -7.84 5.67
C TYR A 49 0.21 -8.30 5.44
N TYR A 50 -0.31 -8.09 4.24
CA TYR A 50 -1.69 -8.43 3.89
C TYR A 50 -1.79 -9.72 3.06
N GLY A 51 -0.65 -10.36 2.83
CA GLY A 51 -0.48 -11.53 1.99
C GLY A 51 -0.79 -11.30 0.51
N VAL A 52 -0.99 -10.07 0.03
CA VAL A 52 -1.50 -9.74 -1.33
C VAL A 52 -0.40 -9.85 -2.38
N THR A 53 -0.79 -9.87 -3.65
CA THR A 53 0.13 -9.72 -4.77
C THR A 53 -0.24 -8.45 -5.52
N ILE A 54 0.72 -7.53 -5.64
CA ILE A 54 0.54 -6.24 -6.30
C ILE A 54 1.60 -6.15 -7.40
N ASP A 55 1.15 -6.05 -8.65
CA ASP A 55 2.07 -5.87 -9.78
C ASP A 55 2.94 -4.62 -9.64
N LEU A 56 4.22 -4.75 -9.97
CA LEU A 56 5.18 -3.65 -9.97
C LEU A 56 4.76 -2.49 -10.89
N ASP A 57 3.95 -2.75 -11.91
CA ASP A 57 3.36 -1.73 -12.78
C ASP A 57 2.53 -0.71 -11.99
N ARG A 58 1.96 -1.14 -10.85
CA ARG A 58 1.19 -0.26 -9.96
C ARG A 58 2.06 0.67 -9.10
N LEU A 59 3.38 0.53 -9.11
CA LEU A 59 4.29 1.44 -8.40
C LEU A 59 4.19 2.89 -8.89
N ASP A 60 3.81 3.11 -10.14
CA ASP A 60 3.55 4.46 -10.66
C ASP A 60 2.41 5.15 -9.91
N ARG A 61 1.42 4.36 -9.46
CA ARG A 61 0.28 4.85 -8.65
C ARG A 61 0.64 5.03 -7.17
N PHE A 62 1.86 4.70 -6.74
CA PHE A 62 2.32 4.93 -5.36
C PHE A 62 2.82 6.37 -5.24
N THR A 63 1.89 7.33 -5.38
CA THR A 63 2.15 8.77 -5.24
C THR A 63 1.92 9.23 -3.81
N ASP A 64 0.87 8.72 -3.16
CA ASP A 64 0.36 9.11 -1.84
C ASP A 64 -0.32 7.91 -1.15
N VAL A 65 -0.54 8.01 0.17
CA VAL A 65 -1.13 6.91 0.96
C VAL A 65 -2.54 6.56 0.49
N ALA A 66 -3.32 7.57 0.06
CA ALA A 66 -4.66 7.34 -0.46
C ALA A 66 -4.66 6.47 -1.73
N SER A 67 -3.75 6.74 -2.66
CA SER A 67 -3.59 5.96 -3.89
C SER A 67 -3.13 4.52 -3.59
N VAL A 68 -2.17 4.36 -2.66
CA VAL A 68 -1.73 3.04 -2.20
C VAL A 68 -2.86 2.26 -1.54
N ALA A 69 -3.67 2.92 -0.71
CA ALA A 69 -4.85 2.32 -0.07
C ALA A 69 -5.88 1.85 -1.11
N GLY A 70 -6.06 2.61 -2.20
CA GLY A 70 -6.87 2.21 -3.34
C GLY A 70 -6.35 0.94 -4.00
N VAL A 71 -5.04 0.90 -4.33
CA VAL A 71 -4.41 -0.28 -4.93
C VAL A 71 -4.52 -1.52 -4.03
N LEU A 72 -4.30 -1.35 -2.72
CA LEU A 72 -4.45 -2.44 -1.75
C LEU A 72 -5.89 -2.97 -1.71
N ALA A 73 -6.89 -2.08 -1.73
CA ALA A 73 -8.29 -2.47 -1.74
C ALA A 73 -8.65 -3.25 -3.02
N GLU A 74 -8.16 -2.81 -4.19
CA GLU A 74 -8.31 -3.53 -5.46
C GLU A 74 -7.65 -4.92 -5.41
N ALA A 75 -6.42 -4.99 -4.89
CA ALA A 75 -5.67 -6.25 -4.74
C ALA A 75 -6.37 -7.25 -3.81
N ARG A 76 -6.98 -6.76 -2.73
CA ARG A 76 -7.82 -7.57 -1.83
C ARG A 76 -9.11 -8.04 -2.50
N ALA A 77 -9.76 -7.18 -3.28
CA ALA A 77 -10.99 -7.50 -3.99
C ALA A 77 -10.77 -8.57 -5.07
N THR A 78 -9.69 -8.47 -5.87
CA THR A 78 -9.36 -9.47 -6.90
C THR A 78 -9.03 -10.83 -6.31
N ARG A 79 -8.34 -10.88 -5.16
CA ARG A 79 -8.04 -12.14 -4.49
C ARG A 79 -9.30 -12.82 -3.92
N GLY A 80 -10.29 -12.04 -3.50
CA GLY A 80 -11.61 -12.56 -3.12
C GLY A 80 -12.37 -13.19 -4.29
N SER A 81 -12.12 -12.74 -5.53
CA SER A 81 -12.82 -13.21 -6.72
C SER A 81 -12.17 -14.43 -7.38
N SER A 82 -10.89 -14.71 -7.14
CA SER A 82 -10.16 -15.85 -7.75
C SER A 82 -10.17 -17.14 -6.90
N GLY A 83 -10.81 -17.10 -5.72
CA GLY A 83 -11.01 -18.27 -4.86
C GLY A 83 -12.13 -19.23 -5.31
N GLU A 84 -12.89 -18.87 -6.36
CA GLU A 84 -13.95 -19.71 -6.93
C GLU A 84 -13.55 -20.26 -8.31
N ALA A 85 -12.45 -20.99 -8.37
CA ALA A 85 -12.24 -22.04 -9.36
C ALA A 85 -11.82 -23.30 -8.62
N ARG A 86 -12.82 -23.90 -7.95
CA ARG A 86 -12.74 -25.20 -7.31
C ARG A 86 -12.53 -26.29 -8.38
N LYS A 87 -11.59 -27.18 -8.06
CA LYS A 87 -11.71 -28.65 -8.04
C LYS A 87 -11.82 -29.42 -9.36
#